data_AF-A0AAU5VIA5-F1
#
_entry.id   AF-A0AAU5VIA5-F1
#
_cell.length_a   1.000
_cell.length_b   1.000
_cell.length_c   1.000
_cell.angle_alpha   90.00
_cell.angle_beta   90.00
_cell.angle_gamma   90.00
#
_symmetry.space_group_name_H-M   'P 1'
#
loop_
_entity.id
_entity.type
_entity.pdbx_description
1 polymer ?
#
loop_
_entity_poly.entity_id
_entity_poly.type
_entity_poly.pdbx_seq_one_letter_code
_entity_poly.pdbx_strand_id
1 'polypeptide(L)'
;MDPELLERITARHAELDELEEQLAKQLAEVRAERDELAVAERVLEQVSEQIADERVSASPVPAQVGGRAVMLIPHRTTDVEESVLPLDYQRILAGVQQAAGPVMARQIGEMLGVDVNVRARLEPLRGKLARLVDRSWLRRLPNGRFTTRL
;
A
#
# COMPACT_ATOMS: atom_id res chain seq x y z
N MET A 1 52.13 35.59 30.85
CA MET A 1 51.24 34.55 30.31
C MET A 1 52.11 33.42 29.81
N ASP A 2 51.75 32.18 30.10
CA ASP A 2 52.53 31.00 29.72
C ASP A 2 52.47 30.77 28.20
N PRO A 3 53.60 30.79 27.46
CA PRO A 3 53.61 30.61 26.01
C PRO A 3 53.03 29.25 25.58
N GLU A 4 53.22 28.19 26.38
CA GLU A 4 52.70 26.86 26.09
C GLU A 4 51.17 26.82 26.13
N LEU A 5 50.55 27.59 27.03
CA LEU A 5 49.09 27.72 27.13
C LEU A 5 48.51 28.43 25.90
N LEU A 6 49.18 29.46 25.38
CA LEU A 6 48.73 30.18 24.17
C LEU A 6 48.81 29.29 22.93
N GLU A 7 49.87 28.50 22.81
CA GLU A 7 50.02 27.53 21.72
C GLU A 7 48.89 26.49 21.74
N ARG A 8 48.56 25.94 22.91
CA ARG A 8 47.45 24.98 23.07
C ARG A 8 46.09 25.58 22.74
N ILE A 9 45.82 26.83 23.12
CA ILE A 9 44.58 27.53 22.78
C ILE A 9 44.48 27.74 21.26
N THR A 10 45.58 28.15 20.63
CA THR A 10 45.63 28.39 19.17
C THR A 10 45.45 27.10 18.39
N ALA A 11 46.12 26.01 18.80
CA ALA A 11 45.93 24.69 18.22
C ALA A 11 44.47 24.21 18.36
N ARG A 12 43.86 24.42 19.54
CA ARG A 12 42.47 24.02 19.76
C ARG A 12 41.48 24.80 18.90
N HIS A 13 41.72 26.08 18.65
CA HIS A 13 40.89 26.84 17.71
C HIS A 13 41.02 26.31 16.29
N ALA A 14 42.23 26.03 15.81
CA ALA A 14 42.42 25.45 14.48
C ALA A 14 41.71 24.09 14.33
N GLU A 15 41.79 23.22 15.34
CA GLU A 15 41.05 21.95 15.36
C GLU A 15 39.53 22.16 15.30
N LEU A 16 39.00 23.17 15.99
CA LEU A 16 37.58 23.48 15.98
C LEU A 16 37.13 24.05 14.63
N ASP A 17 37.95 24.90 14.01
CA ASP A 17 37.68 25.46 12.68
C ASP A 17 37.62 24.34 11.63
N GLU A 18 38.55 23.38 11.67
CA GLU A 18 38.53 22.20 10.79
C GLU A 18 37.28 21.34 11.00
N LEU A 19 36.85 21.14 12.25
CA LEU A 19 35.61 20.41 12.56
C LEU A 19 34.37 21.17 12.08
N GLU A 20 34.36 22.49 12.21
CA GLU A 20 33.27 23.34 11.72
C GLU A 20 33.16 23.26 10.19
N GLU A 21 34.28 23.31 9.48
CA GLU A 21 34.31 23.13 8.02
C GLU A 21 33.79 21.75 7.59
N GLN A 22 34.18 20.68 8.31
CA GLN A 22 33.69 19.33 8.03
C GLN A 22 32.17 19.21 8.25
N LEU A 23 31.66 19.76 9.36
CA LEU A 23 30.23 19.77 9.65
C LEU A 23 29.46 20.59 8.63
N ALA A 24 29.98 21.74 8.20
CA ALA A 24 29.38 22.57 7.17
C ALA A 24 29.26 21.81 5.85
N LYS A 25 30.28 21.03 5.47
CA LYS A 25 30.25 20.18 4.29
C LYS A 25 29.18 19.09 4.39
N GLN A 26 29.12 18.37 5.51
CA GLN A 26 28.10 17.34 5.73
C GLN A 26 26.67 17.93 5.71
N LEU A 27 26.48 19.11 6.30
CA LEU A 27 25.20 19.83 6.25
C LEU A 27 24.82 20.23 4.83
N ALA A 28 25.78 20.63 4.00
CA ALA A 28 25.54 20.95 2.60
C ALA A 28 25.11 19.70 1.82
N GLU A 29 25.76 18.55 2.03
CA GLU A 29 25.39 17.27 1.42
C GLU A 29 23.96 16.84 1.82
N VAL A 30 23.63 16.86 3.11
CA VAL A 30 22.28 16.52 3.61
C VAL A 30 21.21 17.47 3.05
N ARG A 31 21.52 18.76 2.88
CA ARG A 31 20.59 19.72 2.28
C ARG A 31 20.37 19.41 0.80
N ALA A 32 21.44 19.10 0.05
CA ALA A 32 21.33 18.72 -1.35
C ALA A 32 20.45 17.47 -1.52
N GLU A 33 20.67 16.44 -0.71
CA GLU A 33 19.82 15.23 -0.74
C GLU A 33 18.35 15.54 -0.40
N ARG A 34 18.10 16.41 0.58
CA ARG A 34 16.73 16.85 0.90
C ARG A 34 16.07 17.62 -0.24
N ASP A 35 16.82 18.46 -0.93
CA ASP A 35 16.30 19.20 -2.09
C ASP A 35 15.98 18.24 -3.24
N GLU A 36 16.82 17.23 -3.49
CA GLU A 36 16.53 16.16 -4.47
C GLU A 36 15.27 15.36 -4.10
N LEU A 37 15.13 14.98 -2.82
CA LEU A 37 13.94 14.29 -2.33
C LEU A 37 12.69 15.17 -2.45
N ALA A 38 12.78 16.45 -2.14
CA ALA A 38 11.67 17.39 -2.28
C ALA A 38 11.22 17.51 -3.75
N VAL A 39 12.15 17.43 -4.71
CA VAL A 39 11.81 17.36 -6.14
C VAL A 39 11.11 16.04 -6.46
N ALA A 40 11.62 14.90 -5.98
CA ALA A 40 11.00 13.60 -6.19
C ALA A 40 9.57 13.52 -5.62
N GLU A 41 9.36 14.07 -4.42
CA GLU A 41 8.03 14.16 -3.78
C GLU A 41 7.05 15.00 -4.60
N ARG A 42 7.49 16.16 -5.12
CA ARG A 42 6.64 16.98 -6.01
C ARG A 42 6.28 16.27 -7.31
N VAL A 43 7.22 15.54 -7.90
CA VAL A 43 6.96 14.73 -9.10
C VAL A 43 5.96 13.63 -8.78
N LEU A 44 6.08 12.97 -7.63
CA LEU A 44 5.12 11.96 -7.20
C LEU A 44 3.71 12.54 -7.02
N GLU A 45 3.60 13.72 -6.40
CA GLU A 45 2.32 14.42 -6.24
C GLU A 45 1.73 14.82 -7.60
N GLN A 46 2.54 15.35 -8.51
CA GLN A 46 2.06 15.69 -9.85
C GLN A 46 1.59 14.44 -10.61
N VAL A 47 2.28 13.32 -10.49
CA VAL A 47 1.87 12.05 -11.12
C VAL A 47 0.58 11.53 -10.48
N SER A 48 0.41 11.67 -9.16
CA SER A 48 -0.83 11.26 -8.48
C SER A 48 -2.01 12.12 -8.92
N GLU A 49 -1.83 13.43 -9.04
CA GLU A 49 -2.81 14.39 -9.58
C GLU A 49 -3.15 14.07 -11.04
N GLN A 50 -2.16 13.80 -11.89
CA GLN A 50 -2.40 13.40 -13.28
C GLN A 50 -3.20 12.09 -13.37
N ILE A 51 -2.88 11.10 -12.53
CA ILE A 51 -3.64 9.85 -12.45
C ILE A 51 -5.05 10.11 -11.94
N ALA A 52 -5.24 11.04 -10.99
CA ALA A 52 -6.55 11.43 -10.49
C ALA A 52 -7.37 12.16 -11.57
N ASP A 53 -6.78 13.10 -12.29
CA ASP A 53 -7.41 13.83 -13.40
C ASP A 53 -7.73 12.91 -14.58
N GLU A 54 -6.86 11.95 -14.91
CA GLU A 54 -7.16 10.88 -15.85
C GLU A 54 -8.34 10.02 -15.39
N ARG A 55 -8.47 9.75 -14.07
CA ARG A 55 -9.62 9.03 -13.47
C ARG A 55 -10.87 9.88 -13.30
N VAL A 56 -10.78 11.21 -13.25
CA VAL A 56 -11.94 12.11 -13.20
C VAL A 56 -12.48 12.33 -14.62
N SER A 57 -11.57 12.46 -15.58
CA SER A 57 -11.90 12.52 -17.02
C SER A 57 -12.39 11.17 -17.54
N ALA A 58 -11.83 10.08 -17.04
CA ALA A 58 -12.41 8.75 -17.14
C ALA A 58 -13.43 8.56 -16.02
N SER A 59 -14.64 9.11 -16.18
CA SER A 59 -15.84 8.54 -15.51
C SER A 59 -15.66 7.04 -15.41
N PRO A 60 -15.87 6.37 -14.26
CA PRO A 60 -15.50 4.97 -14.08
C PRO A 60 -16.23 4.17 -15.14
N VAL A 61 -15.58 4.01 -16.29
CA VAL A 61 -16.16 3.31 -17.40
C VAL A 61 -16.13 1.91 -16.86
N PRO A 62 -17.29 1.28 -16.70
CA PRO A 62 -17.27 -0.12 -16.45
C PRO A 62 -16.32 -0.75 -17.47
N ALA A 63 -15.31 -1.50 -17.03
CA ALA A 63 -14.45 -2.17 -17.99
C ALA A 63 -15.37 -3.10 -18.80
N GLN A 64 -15.71 -2.71 -20.02
CA GLN A 64 -16.67 -3.43 -20.84
C GLN A 64 -15.93 -4.58 -21.50
N VAL A 65 -16.03 -5.76 -20.91
CA VAL A 65 -15.70 -7.01 -21.59
C VAL A 65 -16.99 -7.51 -22.22
N GLY A 66 -17.16 -7.28 -23.53
CA GLY A 66 -18.36 -7.70 -24.27
C GLY A 66 -19.65 -6.99 -23.87
N GLY A 67 -19.62 -5.67 -23.63
CA GLY A 67 -20.82 -4.87 -23.36
C GLY A 67 -21.35 -4.93 -21.93
N ARG A 68 -20.66 -5.63 -21.02
CA ARG A 68 -21.05 -5.75 -19.61
C ARG A 68 -20.22 -4.85 -18.72
N ALA A 69 -20.90 -4.08 -17.88
CA ALA A 69 -20.27 -3.24 -16.91
C ALA A 69 -19.55 -4.05 -15.81
N VAL A 70 -18.21 -4.04 -15.79
CA VAL A 70 -17.41 -4.66 -14.72
C VAL A 70 -16.73 -3.57 -13.89
N MET A 71 -17.11 -3.47 -12.60
CA MET A 71 -16.36 -2.68 -11.61
C MET A 71 -14.99 -3.31 -11.39
N LEU A 72 -13.92 -2.53 -11.54
CA LEU A 72 -12.56 -2.96 -11.23
C LEU A 72 -12.40 -3.00 -9.70
N ILE A 73 -11.96 -4.15 -9.17
CA ILE A 73 -11.68 -4.32 -7.74
C ILE A 73 -10.29 -3.73 -7.47
N PRO A 74 -10.13 -2.63 -6.73
CA PRO A 74 -8.80 -2.05 -6.49
C PRO A 74 -7.86 -3.04 -5.78
N HIS A 75 -6.55 -2.86 -5.90
CA HIS A 75 -5.59 -3.58 -5.06
C HIS A 75 -5.65 -3.04 -3.62
N ARG A 76 -5.45 -3.90 -2.61
CA ARG A 76 -5.39 -3.49 -1.21
C ARG A 76 -4.11 -2.65 -0.96
N THR A 77 -4.29 -1.40 -0.53
CA THR A 77 -3.27 -0.53 0.06
C THR A 77 -3.76 -0.05 1.43
N THR A 78 -2.91 0.59 2.24
CA THR A 78 -3.30 1.13 3.56
C THR A 78 -4.35 2.23 3.48
N ASP A 79 -4.40 2.95 2.37
CA ASP A 79 -5.27 4.13 2.18
C ASP A 79 -6.61 3.78 1.53
N VAL A 80 -6.80 2.51 1.13
CA VAL A 80 -8.01 2.05 0.45
C VAL A 80 -8.88 1.26 1.43
N GLU A 81 -10.02 1.84 1.79
CA GLU A 81 -11.00 1.21 2.66
C GLU A 81 -11.74 0.05 2.00
N GLU A 82 -12.23 -0.90 2.79
CA GLU A 82 -13.07 -2.01 2.31
C GLU A 82 -14.41 -1.54 1.71
N SER A 83 -14.87 -0.34 2.10
CA SER A 83 -16.10 0.30 1.66
C SER A 83 -16.13 0.58 0.15
N VAL A 84 -14.96 0.68 -0.50
CA VAL A 84 -14.86 0.93 -1.95
C VAL A 84 -15.16 -0.31 -2.79
N LEU A 85 -15.14 -1.50 -2.17
CA LEU A 85 -15.39 -2.76 -2.87
C LEU A 85 -16.87 -2.89 -3.22
N PRO A 86 -17.24 -3.54 -4.32
CA PRO A 86 -18.64 -3.87 -4.55
C PRO A 86 -19.21 -4.72 -3.39
N LEU A 87 -20.49 -4.52 -3.07
CA LEU A 87 -21.12 -5.04 -1.84
C LEU A 87 -21.02 -6.57 -1.69
N ASP A 88 -21.04 -7.31 -2.79
CA ASP A 88 -20.88 -8.75 -2.79
C ASP A 88 -19.46 -9.19 -2.36
N TYR A 89 -18.44 -8.41 -2.70
CA TYR A 89 -17.07 -8.65 -2.21
C TYR A 89 -16.89 -8.23 -0.75
N GLN A 90 -17.53 -7.14 -0.31
CA GLN A 90 -17.55 -6.74 1.10
C GLN A 90 -18.14 -7.85 1.99
N ARG A 91 -19.27 -8.45 1.59
CA ARG A 91 -19.89 -9.56 2.33
C ARG A 91 -18.99 -10.79 2.41
N ILE A 92 -18.28 -11.10 1.33
CA ILE A 92 -17.32 -12.21 1.32
C ILE A 92 -16.17 -11.92 2.30
N LEU A 93 -15.60 -10.72 2.26
CA LEU A 93 -14.53 -10.29 3.17
C LEU A 93 -14.96 -10.34 4.63
N ALA A 94 -16.12 -9.78 4.95
CA ALA A 94 -16.70 -9.81 6.29
C ALA A 94 -16.90 -11.27 6.76
N GLY A 95 -17.31 -12.18 5.88
CA GLY A 95 -17.45 -13.59 6.21
C GLY A 95 -16.11 -14.27 6.53
N VAL A 96 -15.02 -13.87 5.88
CA VAL A 96 -13.68 -14.36 6.22
C VAL A 96 -13.19 -13.78 7.54
N GLN A 97 -13.43 -12.48 7.80
CA GLN A 97 -13.02 -11.80 9.03
C GLN A 97 -13.73 -12.34 10.27
N GLN A 98 -15.03 -12.64 10.15
CA GLN A 98 -15.82 -13.18 11.26
C GLN A 98 -15.41 -14.62 11.63
N ALA A 99 -14.70 -15.32 10.76
CA ALA A 99 -14.22 -16.64 11.07
C ALA A 99 -13.00 -16.59 12.00
N ALA A 100 -13.01 -17.41 13.05
CA ALA A 100 -11.91 -17.52 14.02
C ALA A 100 -10.63 -18.18 13.47
N GLY A 101 -10.47 -18.26 12.15
CA GLY A 101 -9.33 -18.88 11.48
C GLY A 101 -9.54 -19.08 9.98
N PRO A 102 -8.61 -19.74 9.29
CA PRO A 102 -8.67 -19.92 7.84
C PRO A 102 -9.90 -20.74 7.40
N VAL A 103 -10.65 -20.21 6.44
CA VAL A 103 -11.94 -20.75 5.98
C VAL A 103 -11.91 -21.28 4.55
N MET A 104 -12.68 -22.32 4.28
CA MET A 104 -12.89 -22.86 2.95
C MET A 104 -13.96 -22.06 2.19
N ALA A 105 -13.86 -22.03 0.86
CA ALA A 105 -14.88 -21.42 0.00
C ALA A 105 -16.29 -21.96 0.24
N ARG A 106 -16.42 -23.25 0.60
CA ARG A 106 -17.69 -23.87 0.95
C ARG A 106 -18.29 -23.25 2.22
N GLN A 107 -17.49 -23.06 3.27
CA GLN A 107 -17.95 -22.48 4.54
C GLN A 107 -18.41 -21.04 4.35
N ILE A 108 -17.68 -20.25 3.54
CA ILE A 108 -18.12 -18.90 3.15
C ILE A 108 -19.43 -18.97 2.36
N GLY A 109 -19.57 -19.94 1.46
CA GLY A 109 -20.82 -20.16 0.72
C GLY A 109 -22.00 -20.43 1.64
N GLU A 110 -21.82 -21.31 2.63
CA GLU A 110 -22.83 -21.62 3.65
C GLU A 110 -23.21 -20.36 4.45
N MET A 111 -22.24 -19.57 4.88
CA MET A 111 -22.48 -18.29 5.59
C MET A 111 -23.25 -17.26 4.75
N LEU A 112 -22.98 -17.23 3.44
CA LEU A 112 -23.62 -16.30 2.51
C LEU A 112 -24.96 -16.82 1.95
N GLY A 113 -25.44 -17.98 2.42
CA GLY A 113 -26.68 -18.59 1.94
C GLY A 113 -26.59 -19.09 0.49
N VAL A 114 -25.39 -19.33 -0.02
CA VAL A 114 -25.18 -19.95 -1.34
C VAL A 114 -25.46 -21.44 -1.22
N ASP A 115 -26.24 -21.98 -2.15
CA ASP A 115 -26.43 -23.43 -2.24
C ASP A 115 -25.11 -24.11 -2.65
N VAL A 116 -24.38 -24.59 -1.66
CA VAL A 116 -23.05 -25.20 -1.83
C VAL A 116 -23.09 -26.61 -2.39
N ASN A 117 -24.27 -27.24 -2.45
CA ASN A 117 -24.43 -28.56 -3.04
C ASN A 117 -24.56 -28.47 -4.57
N VAL A 118 -24.95 -27.30 -5.10
CA VAL A 118 -24.97 -27.02 -6.53
C VAL A 118 -23.64 -26.41 -6.96
N ARG A 119 -22.80 -27.20 -7.65
CA ARG A 119 -21.47 -26.77 -8.12
C ARG A 119 -21.51 -25.45 -8.90
N ALA A 120 -22.50 -25.26 -9.77
CA ALA A 120 -22.68 -24.05 -10.56
C ALA A 120 -22.96 -22.78 -9.74
N ARG A 121 -23.44 -22.92 -8.49
CA ARG A 121 -23.64 -21.80 -7.55
C ARG A 121 -22.37 -21.47 -6.77
N LEU A 122 -21.54 -22.49 -6.49
CA LEU A 122 -20.32 -22.34 -5.72
C LEU A 122 -19.11 -21.87 -6.56
N GLU A 123 -19.04 -22.22 -7.84
CA GLU A 123 -17.95 -21.80 -8.73
C GLU A 123 -17.80 -20.27 -8.86
N PRO A 124 -18.87 -19.48 -9.04
CA PRO A 124 -18.78 -18.02 -9.05
C PRO A 124 -18.19 -17.46 -7.75
N LEU A 125 -18.54 -18.02 -6.59
CA LEU A 125 -17.97 -17.60 -5.30
C LEU A 125 -16.47 -17.89 -5.22
N ARG A 126 -16.01 -19.05 -5.72
CA ARG A 126 -14.57 -19.36 -5.81
C ARG A 126 -13.82 -18.38 -6.70
N GLY A 127 -14.41 -17.98 -7.82
CA GLY A 127 -13.84 -16.95 -8.70
C GLY A 127 -13.71 -15.59 -8.00
N LYS A 128 -14.71 -15.20 -7.20
CA LYS A 128 -14.66 -13.96 -6.41
C LYS A 128 -13.58 -14.01 -5.32
N LEU A 129 -13.46 -15.13 -4.61
CA LEU A 129 -12.41 -15.34 -3.62
C LEU A 129 -11.01 -15.30 -4.24
N ALA A 130 -10.81 -15.95 -5.39
CA ALA A 130 -9.55 -15.88 -6.13
C ALA A 130 -9.21 -14.44 -6.52
N ARG A 131 -10.19 -13.69 -7.03
CA ARG A 131 -9.99 -12.28 -7.39
C ARG A 131 -9.60 -11.41 -6.18
N LEU A 132 -10.18 -11.65 -5.01
CA LEU A 132 -9.78 -10.95 -3.78
C LEU A 132 -8.34 -11.31 -3.36
N VAL A 133 -7.90 -12.53 -3.62
CA VAL A 133 -6.50 -12.94 -3.40
C VAL A 133 -5.55 -12.25 -4.37
N ASP A 134 -5.88 -12.23 -5.67
CA ASP A 134 -5.07 -11.57 -6.71
C ASP A 134 -4.91 -10.06 -6.44
N ARG A 135 -5.94 -9.45 -5.84
CA ARG A 135 -5.95 -8.04 -5.45
C ARG A 135 -5.43 -7.79 -4.03
N SER A 136 -4.83 -8.80 -3.40
CA SER A 136 -4.20 -8.72 -2.07
C SER A 136 -5.15 -8.38 -0.90
N TRP A 137 -6.46 -8.54 -1.10
CA TRP A 137 -7.47 -8.39 -0.04
C TRP A 137 -7.53 -9.60 0.89
N LEU A 138 -7.30 -10.79 0.34
CA LEU A 138 -7.26 -12.05 1.08
C LEU A 138 -5.94 -12.77 0.80
N ARG A 139 -5.57 -13.68 1.70
CA ARG A 139 -4.48 -14.64 1.49
C ARG A 139 -5.06 -16.04 1.34
N ARG A 140 -4.64 -16.76 0.30
CA ARG A 140 -4.91 -18.20 0.13
C ARG A 140 -3.75 -19.01 0.69
N LEU A 141 -4.06 -19.98 1.54
CA LEU A 141 -3.09 -20.94 2.10
C LEU A 141 -2.86 -22.13 1.16
N PRO A 142 -1.77 -22.89 1.32
CA PRO A 142 -1.49 -24.08 0.50
C PRO A 142 -2.61 -25.14 0.54
N ASN A 143 -3.34 -25.22 1.64
CA ASN A 143 -4.48 -26.13 1.82
C ASN A 143 -5.79 -25.61 1.19
N GLY A 144 -5.76 -24.48 0.47
CA GLY A 144 -6.92 -23.91 -0.21
C GLY A 144 -7.87 -23.09 0.67
N ARG A 145 -7.51 -22.83 1.94
CA ARG A 145 -8.26 -21.95 2.84
C ARG A 145 -7.88 -20.48 2.63
N PHE A 146 -8.80 -19.59 2.96
CA PHE A 146 -8.66 -18.15 2.86
C PHE A 146 -8.60 -17.53 4.26
N THR A 147 -7.75 -16.50 4.41
CA THR A 147 -7.64 -15.70 5.63
C THR A 147 -7.51 -14.24 5.25
N THR A 148 -7.90 -13.34 6.15
CA THR A 148 -7.61 -11.91 6.02
C THR A 148 -6.13 -11.66 6.21
N ARG A 149 -5.64 -10.57 5.61
CA ARG A 149 -4.32 -10.04 5.88
C ARG A 149 -4.46 -9.08 7.06
N LEU A 150 -3.91 -9.46 8.21
CA LEU A 150 -3.67 -8.55 9.34
C LEU A 150 -2.66 -7.48 8.91
#